data_AF-A0A9W3K734-F1
#
_entry.id   AF-A0A9W3K734-F1
#
_cell.length_a   1.000
_cell.length_b   1.000
_cell.length_c   1.000
_cell.angle_alpha   90.00
_cell.angle_beta   90.00
_cell.angle_gamma   90.00
#
_symmetry.space_group_name_H-M   'P 1'
#
loop_
_entity.id
_entity.type
_entity.pdbx_description
1 polymer ?
#
loop_
_entity_poly.entity_id
_entity_poly.type
_entity_poly.pdbx_seq_one_letter_code
_entity_poly.pdbx_strand_id
1 'polypeptide(L)'
;MVDEFQDTSPLQPALFVELAGLARRSVWVGDPKQAIYGFRGTNASLIAGVLSAIESWGGKIGESLTISRRSTPALVSLTNAVFAPAFSEELPPEEVS
;
A
#
# COMPACT_ATOMS: atom_id res chain seq x y z
N MET A 1 -6.92 -9.38 -10.04
CA MET A 1 -6.87 -8.06 -9.38
C MET A 1 -6.91 -8.32 -7.88
N VAL A 2 -6.09 -7.62 -7.11
CA VAL A 2 -6.09 -7.64 -5.65
C VAL A 2 -6.36 -6.21 -5.20
N ASP A 3 -7.33 -6.03 -4.32
CA ASP A 3 -7.70 -4.75 -3.73
C ASP A 3 -7.46 -4.82 -2.22
N GLU A 4 -7.33 -3.67 -1.57
CA GLU A 4 -6.96 -3.56 -0.15
C GLU A 4 -5.72 -4.41 0.21
N PHE A 5 -4.70 -4.35 -0.64
CA PHE A 5 -3.49 -5.17 -0.52
C PHE A 5 -2.81 -5.03 0.86
N GLN A 6 -2.92 -3.85 1.49
CA GLN A 6 -2.36 -3.57 2.80
C GLN A 6 -2.96 -4.41 3.95
N ASP A 7 -4.16 -4.96 3.76
CA ASP A 7 -4.90 -5.74 4.76
C ASP A 7 -4.69 -7.26 4.61
N THR A 8 -3.81 -7.67 3.70
CA THR A 8 -3.60 -9.07 3.36
C THR A 8 -2.68 -9.76 4.37
N SER A 9 -3.04 -10.97 4.80
CA SER A 9 -2.26 -11.72 5.80
C SER A 9 -0.89 -12.14 5.25
N PRO A 10 0.13 -12.36 6.11
CA PRO A 10 1.50 -12.65 5.65
C PRO A 10 1.65 -13.83 4.67
N LEU A 11 0.70 -14.76 4.67
CA LEU A 11 0.71 -15.92 3.76
C LEU A 11 0.09 -15.63 2.39
N GLN A 12 -0.76 -14.61 2.28
CA GLN A 12 -1.50 -14.30 1.06
C GLN A 12 -0.63 -13.75 -0.07
N PRO A 13 0.40 -12.89 0.17
CA PRO A 13 1.29 -12.43 -0.88
C PRO A 13 1.93 -13.56 -1.68
N ALA A 14 2.41 -14.62 -1.01
CA ALA A 14 3.00 -15.79 -1.69
C ALA A 14 2.00 -16.45 -2.66
N LEU A 15 0.74 -16.60 -2.24
CA LEU A 15 -0.31 -17.13 -3.11
C LEU A 15 -0.59 -16.20 -4.29
N PHE A 16 -0.61 -14.88 -4.08
CA PHE A 16 -0.87 -13.91 -5.13
C PHE A 16 0.24 -13.87 -6.18
N VAL A 17 1.50 -14.06 -5.79
CA VAL A 17 2.62 -14.17 -6.73
C VAL A 17 2.44 -15.37 -7.66
N GLU A 18 2.15 -16.54 -7.11
CA GLU A 18 1.91 -17.75 -7.90
C GLU A 18 0.72 -17.57 -8.86
N LEU A 19 -0.39 -17.00 -8.37
CA LEU A 19 -1.56 -16.69 -9.19
C LEU A 19 -1.27 -15.62 -10.26
N ALA A 20 -0.39 -14.65 -9.97
CA ALA A 20 0.03 -13.64 -10.93
C ALA A 20 0.84 -14.27 -12.08
N GLY A 21 1.67 -15.28 -11.80
CA GLY A 21 2.43 -16.01 -12.82
C GLY A 21 1.56 -16.79 -13.81
N LEU A 22 0.34 -17.17 -13.42
CA LEU A 22 -0.62 -17.86 -14.27
C LEU A 22 -1.51 -16.91 -15.09
N ALA A 23 -1.55 -15.63 -14.74
CA ALA A 23 -2.42 -14.65 -15.37
C ALA A 23 -1.69 -13.88 -16.48
N ARG A 24 -2.42 -13.47 -17.54
CA ARG A 24 -1.87 -12.55 -18.56
C ARG A 24 -1.51 -11.17 -17.98
N ARG A 25 -2.17 -10.79 -16.88
CA ARG A 25 -1.97 -9.52 -16.17
C ARG A 25 -2.48 -9.64 -14.74
N SER A 26 -1.71 -9.12 -13.78
CA SER A 26 -2.12 -8.94 -12.39
C SER A 26 -1.92 -7.47 -11.99
N VAL A 27 -2.84 -6.95 -11.17
CA VAL A 27 -2.81 -5.57 -10.66
C VAL A 27 -3.24 -5.62 -9.22
N TRP A 28 -2.40 -5.09 -8.34
CA TRP A 28 -2.63 -5.00 -6.90
C TRP A 28 -2.74 -3.52 -6.53
N VAL A 29 -3.74 -3.19 -5.72
CA VAL A 29 -4.05 -1.81 -5.30
C VAL A 29 -4.16 -1.80 -3.78
N GLY A 30 -3.64 -0.75 -3.16
CA GLY A 30 -3.70 -0.56 -1.72
C GLY A 30 -3.03 0.75 -1.29
N ASP A 31 -3.19 1.09 -0.02
CA ASP A 31 -2.58 2.26 0.63
C ASP A 31 -1.92 1.81 1.94
N PRO A 32 -0.58 1.81 2.06
CA PRO A 32 0.12 1.43 3.29
C PRO A 32 -0.35 2.23 4.52
N LYS A 33 -0.77 3.49 4.35
CA LYS A 33 -1.28 4.34 5.46
C LYS A 33 -2.60 3.85 6.04
N GLN A 34 -3.28 2.93 5.36
CA GLN A 34 -4.56 2.35 5.77
C GLN A 34 -4.42 0.94 6.34
N ALA A 35 -3.20 0.44 6.58
CA ALA A 35 -2.94 -0.87 7.17
C ALA A 35 -3.32 -0.90 8.67
N ILE A 36 -4.61 -1.05 8.97
CA ILE A 36 -5.15 -0.98 10.34
C ILE A 36 -5.37 -2.35 11.00
N TYR A 37 -5.18 -3.45 10.26
CA TYR A 37 -5.35 -4.81 10.77
C TYR A 37 -4.09 -5.39 11.45
N GLY A 38 -3.30 -4.56 12.12
CA GLY A 38 -2.09 -4.92 12.89
C GLY A 38 -2.20 -6.22 13.71
N PHE A 39 -3.34 -6.41 14.37
CA PHE A 39 -3.64 -7.58 15.21
C PHE A 39 -3.73 -8.92 14.45
N ARG A 40 -3.81 -8.89 13.11
CA ARG A 40 -3.82 -10.08 12.24
C ARG A 40 -2.43 -10.46 11.72
N GLY A 41 -1.38 -9.78 12.21
CA GLY A 41 0.00 -9.98 11.80
C GLY A 41 0.38 -9.24 10.52
N THR A 42 -0.46 -8.33 10.05
CA THR A 42 -0.21 -7.44 8.90
C THR A 42 0.26 -6.08 9.42
N ASN A 43 1.40 -5.57 8.97
CA ASN A 43 1.86 -4.23 9.34
C ASN A 43 2.52 -3.54 8.15
N ALA A 44 2.72 -2.21 8.25
CA ALA A 44 3.28 -1.39 7.18
C ALA A 44 4.67 -1.89 6.72
N SER A 45 5.50 -2.40 7.64
CA SER A 45 6.82 -2.93 7.30
C SER A 45 6.76 -4.22 6.47
N LEU A 46 5.77 -5.10 6.70
CA LEU A 46 5.53 -6.26 5.84
C LEU A 46 5.11 -5.84 4.43
N ILE A 47 4.23 -4.85 4.31
CA ILE A 47 3.84 -4.29 3.01
C ILE A 47 5.05 -3.67 2.29
N ALA A 48 5.87 -2.89 3.00
CA ALA A 48 7.11 -2.33 2.45
C ALA A 48 8.08 -3.43 1.95
N GLY A 49 8.19 -4.54 2.68
CA GLY A 49 8.97 -5.70 2.26
C GLY A 49 8.43 -6.34 0.99
N VAL A 50 7.10 -6.47 0.84
CA VAL A 50 6.50 -7.00 -0.39
C VAL A 50 6.70 -6.04 -1.55
N LEU A 51 6.48 -4.73 -1.36
CA LEU A 51 6.73 -3.72 -2.38
C LEU A 51 8.17 -3.80 -2.89
N SER A 52 9.14 -3.94 -1.99
CA SER A 52 10.56 -4.10 -2.32
C SER A 52 10.85 -5.38 -3.13
N ALA A 53 10.02 -6.41 -3.02
CA ALA A 53 10.17 -7.67 -3.74
C ALA A 53 9.51 -7.68 -5.13
N ILE A 54 8.59 -6.74 -5.44
CA ILE A 54 7.79 -6.72 -6.67
C ILE A 54 8.67 -6.78 -7.93
N GLU A 55 9.75 -6.01 -7.97
CA GLU A 55 10.65 -5.99 -9.13
C GLU A 55 11.34 -7.35 -9.35
N SER A 56 11.72 -8.02 -8.27
CA SER A 56 12.34 -9.36 -8.33
C SER A 56 11.38 -10.42 -8.88
N TRP A 57 10.07 -10.20 -8.76
CA TRP A 57 9.02 -11.05 -9.32
C TRP A 57 8.64 -10.67 -10.76
N GLY A 58 9.37 -9.73 -11.38
CA GLY A 58 9.08 -9.24 -12.73
C GLY A 58 7.89 -8.28 -12.80
N GLY A 59 7.42 -7.80 -11.65
CA GLY A 59 6.41 -6.75 -11.54
C GLY A 59 7.01 -5.35 -11.59
N LYS A 60 6.16 -4.34 -11.48
CA LYS A 60 6.55 -2.94 -11.33
C LYS A 60 5.61 -2.21 -10.40
N ILE A 61 6.15 -1.27 -9.62
CA ILE A 61 5.34 -0.34 -8.82
C ILE A 61 4.88 0.80 -9.73
N GLY A 62 3.59 1.13 -9.67
CA GLY A 62 3.01 2.24 -10.41
C GLY A 62 3.22 3.58 -9.72
N GLU A 63 2.86 4.68 -10.40
CA GLU A 63 2.84 6.01 -9.76
C GLU A 63 1.75 6.08 -8.68
N SER A 64 2.07 6.74 -7.57
CA SER A 64 1.13 6.98 -6.48
C SER A 64 -0.01 7.90 -6.92
N LEU A 65 -1.24 7.53 -6.53
CA LEU A 65 -2.44 8.33 -6.80
C LEU A 65 -2.66 9.33 -5.67
N THR A 66 -2.27 10.59 -5.88
CA THR A 66 -2.27 11.63 -4.83
C THR A 66 -3.54 12.49 -4.78
N ILE A 67 -4.41 12.38 -5.78
CA ILE A 67 -5.60 13.25 -5.90
C ILE A 67 -6.82 12.59 -5.25
N SER A 68 -7.27 13.14 -4.13
CA SER A 68 -8.59 12.79 -3.57
C SER A 68 -9.71 13.35 -4.43
N ARG A 69 -10.62 12.47 -4.86
CA ARG A 69 -11.87 12.83 -5.56
C ARG A 69 -13.11 12.68 -4.67
N ARG A 70 -12.92 12.26 -3.42
CA ARG A 70 -14.01 11.98 -2.45
C ARG A 70 -14.23 13.13 -1.48
N SER A 71 -13.15 13.73 -1.00
CA SER A 71 -13.18 14.71 0.09
C SER A 71 -12.88 16.13 -0.41
N THR A 72 -13.34 17.14 0.31
CA THR A 72 -13.01 18.54 0.02
C THR A 72 -11.54 18.83 0.34
N PRO A 73 -10.93 19.85 -0.30
CA PRO A 73 -9.54 20.22 -0.02
C PRO A 73 -9.28 20.50 1.46
N ALA A 74 -10.22 21.14 2.17
CA ALA A 74 -10.08 21.45 3.59
C ALA A 74 -9.98 20.18 4.47
N LEU A 75 -10.74 19.12 4.16
CA LEU A 75 -10.64 17.85 4.88
C LEU A 75 -9.31 17.15 4.59
N VAL A 76 -8.87 17.14 3.33
CA VAL A 76 -7.56 16.56 2.95
C VAL A 76 -6.43 17.28 3.66
N SER A 77 -6.43 18.62 3.66
CA SER A 77 -5.41 19.41 4.36
C SER A 77 -5.39 19.15 5.86
N LEU A 78 -6.56 19.03 6.51
CA LEU A 78 -6.64 18.70 7.93
C LEU A 78 -6.07 17.31 8.22
N THR A 79 -6.47 16.30 7.45
CA THR A 79 -5.97 14.92 7.61
C THR A 79 -4.46 14.88 7.41
N ASN A 80 -3.93 15.50 6.35
CA ASN A 80 -2.49 15.56 6.10
C ASN A 80 -1.74 16.26 7.24
N ALA A 81 -2.25 17.38 7.76
CA ALA A 81 -1.61 18.09 8.88
C ALA A 81 -1.56 17.25 10.16
N VAL A 82 -2.59 16.44 10.43
CA VAL A 82 -2.66 15.58 11.62
C VAL A 82 -1.72 14.37 11.49
N PHE A 83 -1.69 13.72 10.32
CA PHE A 83 -1.02 12.43 10.15
C PHE A 83 0.38 12.52 9.55
N ALA A 84 0.76 13.63 8.94
CA ALA A 84 2.10 13.78 8.36
C ALA A 84 3.24 13.53 9.38
N PRO A 85 3.17 14.08 10.62
CA PRO A 85 4.20 13.79 11.63
C PRO A 85 4.22 12.32 12.07
N ALA A 86 3.06 11.65 12.09
CA ALA A 86 2.96 10.25 12.50
C ALA A 86 3.57 9.29 11.46
N PHE A 87 3.45 9.62 10.17
CA PHE A 87 3.97 8.78 9.10
C PHE A 87 5.41 9.11 8.69
N SER A 88 5.94 10.28 9.03
CA SER A 88 7.28 10.71 8.60
C SER A 88 8.45 9.85 9.11
N GLU A 89 8.23 9.02 10.14
CA GLU A 89 9.24 8.07 10.64
C GLU A 89 9.27 6.76 9.86
N GLU A 90 8.16 6.39 9.20
CA GLU A 90 7.97 5.08 8.56
C GLU A 90 7.88 5.15 7.03
N LEU A 91 7.47 6.30 6.49
CA LEU A 91 7.25 6.52 5.05
C LEU A 91 8.13 7.64 4.51
N PRO A 92 8.56 7.55 3.23
CA PRO A 92 9.32 8.61 2.61
C PRO A 92 8.45 9.86 2.41
N PRO A 93 9.02 11.08 2.39
CA PRO A 93 8.27 12.33 2.37
C PRO A 93 7.22 12.44 1.27
N GLU A 94 7.50 11.89 0.10
CA GLU A 94 6.61 11.85 -1.06
C GLU A 94 5.35 10.98 -0.87
N GLU A 95 5.34 10.08 0.12
CA GLU A 95 4.20 9.22 0.43
C GLU A 95 3.38 9.73 1.64
N VAL A 96 3.86 10.77 2.34
CA VAL A 96 3.24 11.26 3.57
C VAL A 96 2.05 12.20 3.31
N SER A 97 2.08 13.03 2.26
CA SER A 97 1.12 14.12 2.03
C SER A 97 0.51 14.17 0.63
#